data_AF-A0A934YRI6-F1
#
_entry.id   AF-A0A934YRI6-F1
#
_cell.length_a   1.000
_cell.length_b   1.000
_cell.length_c   1.000
_cell.angle_alpha   90.00
_cell.angle_beta   90.00
_cell.angle_gamma   90.00
#
_symmetry.space_group_name_H-M   'P 1'
#
loop_
_entity.id
_entity.type
_entity.pdbx_description
1 polymer ?
#
loop_
_entity_poly.entity_id
_entity_poly.type
_entity_poly.pdbx_seq_one_letter_code
_entity_poly.pdbx_strand_id
1 'polypeptide(L)'
;MAGTMKAMMIVFFVIPFTLHAQNAARFARALESGRVQAIDHWMKRELKAQKKGVLINNGSTAYTVHHPTYDSLVSFLMEQPGLLDAAWDRCQTKPAIWPGHSTVGLRFMLNGKLHERCYNLQEGIPGTPDFWGFRAHVRKDRDHVKFLRALACPGFIEQQRKICEGAYP
;
A
#
# COMPACT_ATOMS: atom_id res chain seq x y z
N MET A 1 -40.67 24.48 3.67
CA MET A 1 -39.85 23.31 3.27
C MET A 1 -38.36 23.70 3.10
N ALA A 2 -37.77 24.40 4.06
CA ALA A 2 -36.38 24.90 3.98
C ALA A 2 -35.43 24.28 5.04
N GLY A 3 -35.97 23.52 6.01
CA GLY A 3 -35.19 22.89 7.08
C GLY A 3 -34.52 21.57 6.69
N THR A 4 -35.03 20.88 5.67
CA THR A 4 -34.50 19.57 5.23
C THR A 4 -33.23 19.68 4.40
N MET A 5 -33.01 20.78 3.67
CA MET A 5 -31.77 20.99 2.90
C MET A 5 -30.55 21.32 3.76
N LYS A 6 -30.73 21.97 4.93
CA LYS A 6 -29.60 22.31 5.83
C LYS A 6 -29.05 21.10 6.59
N ALA A 7 -29.90 20.15 6.98
CA ALA A 7 -29.46 18.93 7.66
C ALA A 7 -28.67 18.00 6.71
N MET A 8 -29.03 17.97 5.43
CA MET A 8 -28.37 17.11 4.43
C MET A 8 -26.92 17.56 4.14
N MET A 9 -26.62 18.86 4.18
CA MET A 9 -25.24 19.37 4.02
C MET A 9 -24.32 18.98 5.19
N ILE A 10 -24.81 18.97 6.43
CA ILE A 10 -23.98 18.64 7.60
C ILE A 10 -23.55 17.17 7.59
N VAL A 11 -24.43 16.27 7.14
CA VAL A 11 -24.11 14.83 7.04
C VAL A 11 -23.01 14.56 6.00
N PHE A 12 -22.98 15.29 4.88
CA PHE A 12 -21.94 15.13 3.87
C PHE A 12 -20.55 15.60 4.32
N PHE A 13 -20.47 16.59 5.21
CA PHE A 13 -19.17 17.08 5.71
C PHE A 13 -18.55 16.18 6.78
N VAL A 14 -19.33 15.44 7.58
CA VAL A 14 -18.79 14.66 8.72
C VAL A 14 -18.34 13.25 8.32
N ILE A 15 -18.95 12.65 7.29
CA ILE A 15 -18.62 11.27 6.85
C ILE A 15 -17.13 11.06 6.52
N PRO A 16 -16.45 11.93 5.72
CA PRO A 16 -15.05 11.65 5.34
C PRO A 16 -14.09 11.67 6.54
N PHE A 17 -14.35 12.51 7.56
CA PHE A 17 -13.50 12.60 8.75
C PHE A 17 -13.59 11.35 9.64
N THR A 18 -14.76 10.71 9.71
CA THR A 18 -14.93 9.53 10.57
C THR A 18 -14.15 8.31 10.07
N LEU A 19 -14.00 8.14 8.75
CA LEU A 19 -13.25 7.03 8.17
C LEU A 19 -11.73 7.21 8.38
N HIS A 20 -11.24 8.44 8.21
CA HIS A 20 -9.83 8.75 8.40
C HIS A 20 -9.41 8.58 9.87
N ALA A 21 -10.24 9.07 10.80
CA ALA A 21 -10.01 8.92 12.24
C ALA A 21 -10.01 7.44 12.70
N GLN A 22 -10.86 6.60 12.11
CA GLN A 22 -10.89 5.17 12.45
C GLN A 22 -9.61 4.43 12.04
N ASN A 23 -9.01 4.79 10.90
CA ASN A 23 -7.78 4.15 10.43
C ASN A 23 -6.57 4.57 11.26
N ALA A 24 -6.43 5.87 11.53
CA ALA A 24 -5.40 6.40 12.41
C ALA A 24 -5.46 5.75 13.80
N ALA A 25 -6.66 5.61 14.38
CA ALA A 25 -6.85 4.96 15.68
C ALA A 25 -6.54 3.45 15.65
N ARG A 26 -6.69 2.76 14.52
CA ARG A 26 -6.30 1.35 14.37
C ARG A 26 -4.80 1.19 14.25
N PHE A 27 -4.13 2.08 13.52
CA PHE A 27 -2.67 2.07 13.41
C PHE A 27 -2.02 2.41 14.76
N ALA A 28 -2.50 3.43 15.45
CA ALA A 28 -2.04 3.78 16.80
C ALA A 28 -2.15 2.59 17.76
N ARG A 29 -3.29 1.88 17.76
CA ARG A 29 -3.47 0.64 18.55
C ARG A 29 -2.49 -0.47 18.16
N ALA A 30 -2.13 -0.58 16.88
CA ALA A 30 -1.12 -1.54 16.43
C ALA A 30 0.28 -1.18 16.97
N LEU A 31 0.65 0.10 16.97
CA LEU A 31 1.89 0.61 17.56
C LEU A 31 1.92 0.40 19.08
N GLU A 32 0.86 0.80 19.79
CA GLU A 32 0.72 0.65 21.25
C GLU A 32 0.83 -0.80 21.71
N SER A 33 0.43 -1.75 20.86
CA SER A 33 0.55 -3.17 21.18
C SER A 33 1.99 -3.65 21.37
N GLY A 34 2.98 -2.87 20.94
CA GLY A 34 4.40 -3.20 21.08
C GLY A 34 4.86 -4.38 20.22
N ARG A 35 4.00 -4.90 19.33
CA ARG A 35 4.25 -6.11 18.51
C ARG A 35 4.31 -5.77 17.03
N VAL A 36 5.45 -6.05 16.39
CA VAL A 36 5.64 -5.84 14.94
C VAL A 36 4.58 -6.58 14.12
N GLN A 37 4.16 -7.77 14.55
CA GLN A 37 3.14 -8.56 13.86
C GLN A 37 1.78 -7.85 13.82
N ALA A 38 1.44 -7.01 14.80
CA ALA A 38 0.19 -6.24 14.76
C ALA A 38 0.22 -5.21 13.62
N ILE A 39 1.38 -4.57 13.43
CA ILE A 39 1.62 -3.62 12.34
C ILE A 39 1.62 -4.34 11.00
N ASP A 40 2.28 -5.50 10.89
CA ASP A 40 2.27 -6.31 9.65
C ASP A 40 0.83 -6.74 9.28
N HIS A 41 0.01 -7.14 10.25
CA HIS A 41 -1.40 -7.49 10.03
C HIS A 41 -2.25 -6.29 9.59
N TRP A 42 -2.05 -5.14 10.23
CA TRP A 42 -2.71 -3.90 9.84
C TRP A 42 -2.33 -3.52 8.41
N MET A 43 -1.04 -3.48 8.08
CA MET A 43 -0.54 -3.14 6.75
C MET A 43 -1.06 -4.11 5.68
N LYS A 44 -1.08 -5.41 5.97
CA LYS A 44 -1.67 -6.41 5.06
C LYS A 44 -3.15 -6.15 4.79
N ARG A 45 -3.90 -5.63 5.76
CA ARG A 45 -5.31 -5.26 5.58
C ARG A 45 -5.44 -4.02 4.70
N GLU A 46 -4.62 -2.99 4.92
CA GLU A 46 -4.64 -1.77 4.11
C GLU A 46 -4.24 -2.06 2.64
N LEU A 47 -3.20 -2.86 2.43
CA LEU A 47 -2.79 -3.32 1.10
C LEU A 47 -3.90 -4.09 0.38
N LYS A 48 -4.71 -4.87 1.11
CA LYS A 48 -5.87 -5.56 0.54
C LYS A 48 -7.01 -4.60 0.20
N ALA A 49 -7.18 -3.52 0.95
CA ALA A 49 -8.19 -2.50 0.66
C ALA A 49 -7.82 -1.71 -0.60
N GLN A 50 -6.53 -1.38 -0.77
CA GLN A 50 -6.00 -0.61 -1.90
C GLN A 50 -5.41 -1.49 -3.00
N LYS A 51 -5.86 -2.75 -3.11
CA LYS A 51 -5.25 -3.75 -4.01
C LYS A 51 -5.44 -3.50 -5.50
N LYS A 52 -6.21 -2.49 -5.92
CA LYS A 52 -6.57 -2.28 -7.33
C LYS A 52 -5.62 -1.27 -8.00
N GLY A 53 -5.09 -1.64 -9.15
CA GLY A 53 -4.41 -0.73 -10.06
C GLY A 53 -5.39 0.22 -10.74
N VAL A 54 -4.84 1.25 -11.35
CA VAL A 54 -5.59 2.26 -12.09
C VAL A 54 -5.57 1.90 -13.58
N LEU A 55 -6.75 1.87 -14.20
CA LEU A 55 -6.88 1.69 -15.64
C LEU A 55 -6.58 3.03 -16.33
N ILE A 56 -5.50 3.08 -17.10
CA ILE A 56 -5.21 4.20 -18.00
C ILE A 56 -5.72 3.84 -19.38
N ASN A 57 -6.59 4.69 -19.93
CA ASN A 57 -7.07 4.60 -21.30
C ASN A 57 -6.62 5.84 -22.06
N ASN A 58 -5.77 5.66 -23.07
CA ASN A 58 -5.27 6.74 -23.92
C ASN A 58 -6.02 6.85 -25.26
N GLY A 59 -7.22 6.27 -25.36
CA GLY A 59 -8.07 6.28 -26.56
C GLY A 59 -7.74 5.18 -27.59
N SER A 60 -6.52 4.61 -27.56
CA SER A 60 -6.12 3.53 -28.46
C SER A 60 -5.87 2.20 -27.74
N THR A 61 -5.42 2.26 -26.49
CA THR A 61 -5.12 1.09 -25.65
C THR A 61 -5.50 1.37 -24.21
N ALA A 62 -5.95 0.33 -23.51
CA ALA A 62 -6.19 0.37 -22.07
C ALA A 62 -5.20 -0.56 -21.37
N TYR A 63 -4.50 -0.06 -20.36
CA TYR A 63 -3.57 -0.83 -19.55
C TYR A 63 -3.66 -0.43 -18.08
N THR A 64 -3.42 -1.40 -17.20
CA THR A 64 -3.46 -1.18 -15.75
C THR A 64 -2.07 -0.84 -15.24
N VAL A 65 -1.96 0.27 -14.49
CA VAL A 65 -0.75 0.67 -13.78
C VAL A 65 -0.97 0.66 -12.28
N HIS A 66 0.09 0.35 -11.53
CA HIS A 66 0.03 0.29 -10.07
C HIS A 66 0.77 1.46 -9.39
N HIS A 67 1.57 2.24 -10.12
CA HIS A 67 2.30 3.39 -9.57
C HIS A 67 1.39 4.39 -8.80
N PRO A 68 0.24 4.83 -9.36
CA PRO A 68 -0.63 5.77 -8.64
C PRO A 68 -1.21 5.17 -7.36
N THR A 69 -1.45 3.85 -7.35
CA THR A 69 -1.92 3.12 -6.18
C THR A 69 -0.87 3.15 -5.06
N TYR A 70 0.41 2.93 -5.38
CA TYR A 70 1.48 3.01 -4.39
C TYR A 70 1.78 4.43 -3.93
N ASP A 71 1.71 5.42 -4.81
CA ASP A 71 1.85 6.83 -4.43
C ASP A 71 0.73 7.24 -3.46
N SER A 72 -0.51 6.85 -3.75
CA SER A 72 -1.66 7.07 -2.85
C SER A 72 -1.49 6.32 -1.52
N LEU A 73 -1.00 5.09 -1.54
CA LEU A 73 -0.74 4.30 -0.35
C LEU A 73 0.32 4.95 0.53
N VAL A 74 1.47 5.34 -0.03
CA VAL A 74 2.54 5.98 0.73
C VAL A 74 2.07 7.32 1.29
N SER A 75 1.33 8.11 0.52
CA SER A 75 0.73 9.36 1.02
C SER A 75 -0.19 9.10 2.22
N PHE A 76 -1.08 8.12 2.12
CA PHE A 76 -1.95 7.71 3.21
C PHE A 76 -1.18 7.21 4.44
N LEU A 77 -0.09 6.44 4.24
CA LEU A 77 0.76 5.97 5.32
C LEU A 77 1.41 7.14 6.07
N MET A 78 1.93 8.12 5.34
CA MET A 78 2.57 9.32 5.92
C MET A 78 1.63 10.15 6.81
N GLU A 79 0.32 10.01 6.64
CA GLU A 79 -0.69 10.67 7.48
C GLU A 79 -0.95 9.93 8.81
N GLN A 80 -0.41 8.71 8.98
CA GLN A 80 -0.70 7.91 10.16
C GLN A 80 0.11 8.35 11.40
N PRO A 81 -0.53 8.42 12.59
CA PRO A 81 0.14 8.88 13.80
C PRO A 81 1.24 7.90 14.24
N GLY A 82 2.43 8.44 14.55
CA GLY A 82 3.57 7.64 15.02
C GLY A 82 4.37 6.95 13.93
N LEU A 83 3.97 7.12 12.65
CA LEU A 83 4.84 6.78 11.54
C LEU A 83 5.92 7.84 11.38
N LEU A 84 7.16 7.42 11.15
CA LEU A 84 8.27 8.34 10.89
C LEU A 84 8.47 8.57 9.40
N ASP A 85 8.37 7.51 8.61
CA ASP A 85 8.63 7.58 7.17
C ASP A 85 8.00 6.40 6.43
N ALA A 86 7.68 6.62 5.16
CA ALA A 86 7.25 5.59 4.22
C ALA A 86 7.77 5.93 2.83
N ALA A 87 8.20 4.91 2.12
CA ALA A 87 8.60 5.02 0.73
C ALA A 87 8.26 3.72 0.02
N TRP A 88 8.22 3.77 -1.29
CA TRP A 88 8.19 2.58 -2.11
C TRP A 88 9.29 2.68 -3.17
N ASP A 89 9.58 1.57 -3.85
CA ASP A 89 10.65 1.48 -4.85
C ASP A 89 10.29 2.17 -6.19
N ARG A 90 9.77 3.39 -6.09
CA ARG A 90 9.23 4.25 -7.15
C ARG A 90 10.23 4.51 -8.27
N CYS A 91 11.46 4.88 -7.90
CA CYS A 91 12.49 5.34 -8.82
C CYS A 91 13.45 4.22 -9.25
N GLN A 92 13.21 2.99 -8.81
CA GLN A 92 14.02 1.85 -9.25
C GLN A 92 13.62 1.43 -10.66
N THR A 93 14.59 1.37 -11.56
CA THR A 93 14.39 0.75 -12.87
C THR A 93 14.27 -0.75 -12.68
N LYS A 94 13.08 -1.29 -12.94
CA LYS A 94 12.83 -2.73 -12.93
C LYS A 94 12.59 -3.24 -14.34
N PRO A 95 13.03 -4.47 -14.65
CA PRO A 95 12.69 -5.08 -15.92
C PRO A 95 11.16 -5.20 -16.02
N ALA A 96 10.60 -4.85 -17.19
CA ALA A 96 9.17 -4.88 -17.46
C ALA A 96 8.65 -6.31 -17.67
N ILE A 97 8.91 -7.18 -16.69
CA ILE A 97 8.49 -8.59 -16.68
C ILE A 97 7.15 -8.67 -15.95
N TRP A 98 6.18 -9.36 -16.55
CA TRP A 98 4.89 -9.62 -15.93
C TRP A 98 4.86 -11.03 -15.29
N PRO A 99 4.36 -11.20 -14.05
CA PRO A 99 3.85 -10.17 -13.14
C PRO A 99 4.96 -9.27 -12.59
N GLY A 100 4.63 -8.00 -12.37
CA GLY A 100 5.57 -7.02 -11.80
C GLY A 100 5.74 -7.23 -10.30
N HIS A 101 6.73 -6.55 -9.72
CA HIS A 101 6.99 -6.59 -8.28
C HIS A 101 7.31 -5.20 -7.76
N SER A 102 6.79 -4.88 -6.58
CA SER A 102 7.02 -3.62 -5.89
C SER A 102 7.16 -3.82 -4.39
N THR A 103 7.92 -2.92 -3.76
CA THR A 103 8.26 -2.98 -2.34
C THR A 103 7.85 -1.68 -1.69
N VAL A 104 7.04 -1.77 -0.64
CA VAL A 104 6.67 -0.62 0.19
C VAL A 104 7.40 -0.75 1.52
N GLY A 105 8.16 0.27 1.90
CA GLY A 105 8.86 0.40 3.16
C GLY A 105 8.10 1.28 4.15
N LEU A 106 8.14 0.90 5.42
CA LEU A 106 7.51 1.60 6.54
C LEU A 106 8.51 1.71 7.69
N ARG A 107 8.72 2.93 8.22
CA ARG A 107 9.63 3.20 9.34
C ARG A 107 8.89 3.85 10.50
N PHE A 108 9.03 3.27 11.67
CA PHE A 108 8.30 3.67 12.88
C PHE A 108 9.10 3.34 14.15
N MET A 109 8.71 3.96 15.26
CA MET A 109 9.23 3.62 16.59
C MET A 109 8.34 2.57 17.25
N LEU A 110 8.95 1.56 17.85
CA LEU A 110 8.26 0.57 18.66
C LEU A 110 9.09 0.27 19.91
N ASN A 111 8.51 0.43 21.10
CA ASN A 111 9.20 0.23 22.38
C ASN A 111 10.56 0.97 22.46
N GLY A 112 10.62 2.20 21.94
CA GLY A 112 11.84 3.02 21.93
C GLY A 112 12.91 2.60 20.91
N LYS A 113 12.64 1.62 20.05
CA LYS A 113 13.56 1.18 18.98
C LYS A 113 13.01 1.58 17.61
N LEU A 114 13.91 1.94 16.70
CA LEU A 114 13.59 2.18 15.31
C LEU A 114 13.37 0.85 14.59
N HIS A 115 12.24 0.72 13.91
CA HIS A 115 11.92 -0.43 13.08
C HIS A 115 11.68 0.02 11.65
N GLU A 116 12.19 -0.77 10.70
CA GLU A 116 11.95 -0.59 9.28
C GLU A 116 11.48 -1.91 8.67
N ARG A 117 10.30 -1.89 8.06
CA ARG A 117 9.60 -3.06 7.51
C ARG A 117 9.32 -2.86 6.04
N CYS A 118 9.59 -3.88 5.24
CA CYS A 118 9.30 -3.90 3.82
C CYS A 118 8.23 -4.93 3.51
N TYR A 119 7.29 -4.53 2.67
CA TYR A 119 6.17 -5.33 2.21
C TYR A 119 6.34 -5.55 0.71
N ASN A 120 6.62 -6.80 0.33
CA ASN A 120 6.78 -7.20 -1.06
C ASN A 120 5.42 -7.50 -1.67
N LEU A 121 5.18 -6.88 -2.81
CA LEU A 121 3.94 -6.87 -3.54
C LEU A 121 4.19 -7.41 -4.94
N GLN A 122 3.21 -8.14 -5.47
CA GLN A 122 3.20 -8.64 -6.83
C GLN A 122 2.06 -7.96 -7.60
N GLU A 123 2.38 -7.40 -8.76
CA GLU A 123 1.46 -6.72 -9.65
C GLU A 123 0.85 -7.70 -10.63
N GLY A 124 -0.42 -8.00 -10.40
CA GLY A 124 -1.14 -9.02 -11.10
C GLY A 124 -0.99 -10.41 -10.48
N ILE A 125 -1.99 -11.24 -10.72
CA ILE A 125 -2.06 -12.63 -10.30
C ILE A 125 -1.88 -13.48 -11.57
N PRO A 126 -0.77 -14.23 -11.70
CA PRO A 126 -0.64 -15.22 -12.76
C PRO A 126 -1.74 -16.25 -12.60
N GLY A 127 -2.36 -16.64 -13.73
CA GLY A 127 -3.37 -17.70 -13.73
C GLY A 127 -2.77 -19.05 -13.32
N THR A 128 -3.64 -20.01 -13.06
CA THR A 128 -3.40 -21.44 -12.74
C THR A 128 -1.92 -21.89 -12.75
N PRO A 129 -1.24 -21.94 -11.60
CA PRO A 129 0.03 -22.65 -11.47
C PRO A 129 -0.22 -24.17 -11.48
N ASP A 130 0.57 -24.92 -12.23
CA ASP A 130 0.51 -26.40 -12.28
C ASP A 130 1.37 -26.97 -11.14
N PHE A 131 0.73 -27.65 -10.18
CA PHE A 131 1.42 -28.45 -9.18
C PHE A 131 0.86 -29.86 -9.21
N TRP A 132 1.66 -30.81 -9.68
CA TRP A 132 1.39 -32.25 -9.57
C TRP A 132 0.03 -32.68 -10.15
N GLY A 133 -0.39 -32.08 -11.27
CA GLY A 133 -1.64 -32.43 -11.96
C GLY A 133 -2.91 -31.84 -11.33
N PHE A 134 -2.82 -31.15 -10.18
CA PHE A 134 -3.94 -30.40 -9.61
C PHE A 134 -3.95 -28.97 -10.16
N ARG A 135 -4.89 -28.68 -11.07
CA ARG A 135 -5.11 -27.33 -11.61
C ARG A 135 -6.10 -26.56 -10.76
N ALA A 136 -5.62 -25.96 -9.68
CA ALA A 136 -6.39 -24.94 -8.98
C ALA A 136 -6.63 -23.77 -9.93
N HIS A 137 -7.86 -23.63 -10.44
CA HIS A 137 -8.20 -22.62 -11.44
C HIS A 137 -8.16 -21.21 -10.82
N VAL A 138 -6.97 -20.62 -10.72
CA VAL A 138 -6.79 -19.25 -10.26
C VAL A 138 -7.07 -18.33 -11.45
N ARG A 139 -8.11 -17.49 -11.33
CA ARG A 139 -8.42 -16.48 -12.35
C ARG A 139 -7.24 -15.51 -12.45
N LYS A 140 -6.66 -15.40 -13.66
CA LYS A 140 -5.67 -14.37 -13.99
C LYS A 140 -6.30 -13.00 -13.78
N ASP A 141 -5.61 -12.14 -13.07
CA ASP A 141 -6.09 -10.80 -12.76
C ASP A 141 -4.94 -9.81 -12.83
N ARG A 142 -5.00 -8.84 -13.74
CA ARG A 142 -3.93 -7.84 -13.93
C ARG A 142 -4.10 -6.62 -13.04
N ASP A 143 -5.29 -6.44 -12.50
CA ASP A 143 -5.67 -5.24 -11.76
C ASP A 143 -5.32 -5.37 -10.29
N HIS A 144 -5.00 -6.58 -9.81
CA HIS A 144 -4.78 -6.84 -8.41
C HIS A 144 -3.31 -6.83 -8.02
N VAL A 145 -3.00 -6.15 -6.92
CA VAL A 145 -1.76 -6.28 -6.18
C VAL A 145 -1.92 -7.38 -5.13
N LYS A 146 -1.00 -8.34 -5.15
CA LYS A 146 -0.94 -9.44 -4.18
C LYS A 146 0.20 -9.21 -3.20
N PHE A 147 -0.14 -9.15 -1.91
CA PHE A 147 0.86 -9.20 -0.84
C PHE A 147 1.56 -10.57 -0.82
N LEU A 148 2.89 -10.57 -0.87
CA LEU A 148 3.70 -11.79 -0.81
C LEU A 148 4.26 -12.03 0.59
N ARG A 149 5.02 -11.07 1.13
CA ARG A 149 5.72 -11.22 2.41
C ARG A 149 6.08 -9.87 3.03
N ALA A 150 6.26 -9.88 4.35
CA ALA A 150 6.81 -8.77 5.12
C ALA A 150 8.15 -9.19 5.73
N LEU A 151 9.15 -8.31 5.68
CA LEU A 151 10.47 -8.56 6.25
C LEU A 151 11.07 -7.28 6.84
N ALA A 152 12.11 -7.42 7.67
CA ALA A 152 12.88 -6.28 8.14
C ALA A 152 13.85 -5.83 7.05
N CYS A 153 13.94 -4.54 6.79
CA CYS A 153 14.75 -3.98 5.71
C CYS A 153 15.41 -2.66 6.14
N PRO A 154 16.35 -2.69 7.08
CA PRO A 154 16.98 -1.47 7.57
C PRO A 154 17.65 -0.71 6.40
N GLY A 155 17.35 0.58 6.28
CA GLY A 155 17.95 1.47 5.29
C GLY A 155 17.26 1.51 3.92
N PHE A 156 16.19 0.74 3.70
CA PHE A 156 15.46 0.74 2.43
C PHE A 156 14.93 2.13 2.06
N ILE A 157 14.28 2.84 2.97
CA ILE A 157 13.66 4.14 2.72
C ILE A 157 14.73 5.20 2.39
N GLU A 158 15.84 5.20 3.12
CA GLU A 158 16.96 6.10 2.84
C GLU A 158 17.55 5.82 1.46
N GLN A 159 17.70 4.54 1.11
CA GLN A 159 18.16 4.13 -0.21
C GLN A 159 17.19 4.59 -1.31
N GLN A 160 15.88 4.43 -1.14
CA GLN A 160 14.90 4.88 -2.14
C GLN A 160 14.93 6.38 -2.36
N ARG A 161 15.10 7.17 -1.29
CA ARG A 161 15.25 8.63 -1.40
C ARG A 161 16.49 9.00 -2.21
N LYS A 162 17.65 8.40 -1.90
CA LYS A 162 18.89 8.63 -2.67
C LYS A 162 18.74 8.27 -4.15
N ILE A 163 18.07 7.15 -4.45
CA ILE A 163 17.79 6.74 -5.84
C ILE A 163 16.90 7.78 -6.54
N CYS A 164 15.84 8.25 -5.87
CA CYS A 164 14.94 9.26 -6.44
C CYS A 164 15.59 10.65 -6.59
N GLU A 165 16.51 11.02 -5.70
CA GLU A 165 17.27 12.28 -5.76
C GLU A 165 18.41 12.24 -6.80
N GLY A 166 18.66 11.09 -7.43
CA GLY A 166 19.79 10.92 -8.35
C GLY A 166 21.16 10.90 -7.65
N ALA A 167 21.18 10.68 -6.33
CA ALA A 167 22.37 10.68 -5.48
C ALA A 167 23.03 9.28 -5.37
N TYR A 168 22.82 8.41 -6.36
CA TYR A 168 23.46 7.10 -6.48
C TYR A 168 24.51 7.15 -7.61
N PRO A 169 25.71 6.58 -7.43
CA PRO A 169 26.65 6.38 -8.54
C PRO A 169 26.09 5.45 -9.62
#